data_AF-A0A4P5ZFL6-F1
#
_entry.id   AF-A0A4P5ZFL6-F1
#
_cell.length_a   1.000
_cell.length_b   1.000
_cell.length_c   1.000
_cell.angle_alpha   90.00
_cell.angle_beta   90.00
_cell.angle_gamma   90.00
#
_symmetry.space_group_name_H-M   'P 1'
#
loop_
_entity.id
_entity.type
_entity.pdbx_description
1 polymer ?
#
loop_
_entity_poly.entity_id
_entity_poly.type
_entity_poly.pdbx_seq_one_letter_code
_entity_poly.pdbx_strand_id
1 'polypeptide(L)' 'MVLECAVIGRANYIITGDKKHLLPLQNYQGIEIVNAANFLSLMGQGRV' A
#
# COMPACT_ATOMS: atom_id res chain seq x y z
N MET A 1 8.23 -8.90 8.79
CA MET A 1 7.49 -9.58 7.72
C MET A 1 6.18 -8.85 7.47
N VAL A 2 6.16 -7.99 6.46
CA VAL A 2 4.93 -7.29 5.99
C VAL A 2 4.81 -7.48 4.49
N LEU A 3 5.94 -7.37 3.78
CA LEU A 3 6.03 -7.63 2.35
C LEU A 3 5.68 -9.08 1.98
N GLU A 4 6.22 -10.07 2.70
CA GLU A 4 5.95 -11.49 2.42
C GLU A 4 4.48 -11.83 2.66
N CYS A 5 3.89 -11.30 3.73
CA CYS A 5 2.48 -11.48 4.04
C CYS A 5 1.60 -10.86 2.93
N ALA A 6 1.95 -9.68 2.43
CA ALA A 6 1.23 -9.04 1.35
C ALA A 6 1.29 -9.85 0.05
N VAL A 7 2.45 -10.43 -0.27
CA VAL A 7 2.62 -11.32 -1.44
C VAL A 7 1.78 -12.60 -1.29
N ILE A 8 1.89 -13.30 -0.15
CA ILE A 8 1.12 -14.54 0.09
C ILE A 8 -0.38 -14.25 0.09
N GLY A 9 -0.79 -13.13 0.69
CA GLY A 9 -2.17 -12.67 0.74
C GLY A 9 -2.70 -12.07 -0.57
N ARG A 10 -1.86 -11.94 -1.60
CA ARG A 10 -2.19 -11.30 -2.89
C ARG A 10 -2.80 -9.90 -2.71
N ALA A 11 -2.25 -9.14 -1.77
CA ALA A 11 -2.73 -7.80 -1.48
C ALA A 11 -2.49 -6.88 -2.68
N ASN A 12 -3.43 -5.97 -2.95
CA ASN A 12 -3.20 -4.91 -3.93
C ASN A 12 -2.43 -3.72 -3.33
N TYR A 13 -2.55 -3.52 -2.01
CA TYR A 13 -1.99 -2.37 -1.31
C TYR A 13 -1.36 -2.75 0.04
N ILE A 14 -0.26 -2.10 0.38
CA ILE A 14 0.24 -1.96 1.76
C ILE A 14 0.04 -0.51 2.17
N ILE A 15 -0.77 -0.28 3.20
CA ILE A 15 -1.03 1.05 3.75
C ILE A 15 -0.14 1.23 4.98
N THR A 16 0.79 2.19 4.95
CA THR A 16 1.74 2.38 6.05
C THR A 16 2.20 3.83 6.22
N GLY A 17 2.63 4.16 7.45
CA GLY A 17 3.26 5.44 7.79
C GLY A 17 4.80 5.37 7.85
N ASP A 18 5.41 4.21 7.58
CA ASP A 18 6.88 4.07 7.61
C ASP A 18 7.53 4.80 6.42
N LYS A 19 7.97 6.03 6.69
CA LYS A 19 8.62 6.92 5.72
C LYS A 19 10.05 6.53 5.37
N LYS A 20 10.68 5.65 6.15
CA LYS A 20 12.11 5.33 6.02
C LYS A 20 12.33 4.03 5.23
N HIS A 21 11.51 3.01 5.46
CA HIS A 21 11.76 1.68 4.93
C HIS A 21 10.72 1.21 3.91
N LEU A 22 9.42 1.47 4.14
CA LEU A 22 8.37 0.90 3.29
C LEU A 22 7.86 1.90 2.25
N LEU A 23 7.44 3.11 2.65
CA LEU A 23 6.95 4.11 1.69
C LEU A 23 7.95 4.45 0.58
N PRO A 24 9.29 4.52 0.84
CA PRO A 24 10.25 4.77 -0.23
C PRO A 24 10.31 3.67 -1.30
N LEU A 25 9.84 2.46 -1.01
CA LEU A 25 9.81 1.37 -1.98
C LEU A 25 8.75 1.62 -3.07
N GLN A 26 7.66 2.32 -2.74
CA GLN A 26 6.52 2.67 -3.60
C GLN A 26 5.73 1.46 -4.14
N ASN A 27 6.40 0.44 -4.65
CA ASN A 27 5.82 -0.80 -5.13
C ASN A 27 6.71 -1.98 -4.71
N TYR A 28 6.09 -3.12 -4.40
CA TYR A 28 6.80 -4.38 -4.23
C TYR A 28 6.03 -5.52 -4.90
N GLN A 29 6.61 -6.11 -5.96
CA GLN A 29 6.00 -7.20 -6.72
C GLN A 29 4.56 -6.91 -7.21
N GLY A 30 4.30 -5.67 -7.63
CA GLY A 30 2.97 -5.25 -8.08
C GLY A 30 2.01 -4.84 -6.95
N ILE A 31 2.48 -4.87 -5.70
CA ILE A 31 1.73 -4.39 -4.53
C ILE A 31 2.10 -2.92 -4.29
N GLU A 32 1.12 -2.03 -4.38
CA GLU A 32 1.32 -0.60 -4.17
C GLU A 32 1.50 -0.28 -2.69
N ILE A 33 2.52 0.51 -2.34
CA ILE A 33 2.83 0.92 -0.97
C ILE A 33 2.51 2.39 -0.82
N VAL A 34 1.44 2.68 -0.09
CA VAL A 34 0.87 4.03 0.01
C VAL A 34 0.68 4.45 1.46
N ASN A 35 0.64 5.76 1.70
CA ASN A 35 0.17 6.27 2.98
C ASN A 35 -1.37 6.26 3.03
N ALA A 36 -1.93 6.39 4.24
CA ALA A 36 -3.37 6.33 4.45
C ALA A 36 -4.15 7.44 3.71
N ALA A 37 -3.63 8.66 3.66
CA ALA A 37 -4.30 9.78 2.98
C ALA A 37 -4.39 9.54 1.46
N ASN A 38 -3.30 9.04 0.86
CA ASN A 38 -3.27 8.66 -0.55
C ASN A 38 -4.25 7.51 -0.82
N PHE A 39 -4.27 6.48 0.04
CA PHE A 39 -5.20 5.36 -0.10
C PHE A 39 -6.67 5.81 -0.04
N LEU A 40 -7.03 6.64 0.94
CA LEU A 40 -8.39 7.20 1.03
C LEU A 40 -8.76 8.03 -0.20
N SER A 41 -7.79 8.74 -0.78
CA SER A 41 -7.99 9.51 -2.02
C SER A 41 -8.24 8.60 -3.23
N LEU A 42 -7.68 7.38 -3.27
CA LEU A 42 -7.99 6.37 -4.28
C LEU A 42 -9.41 5.82 -4.10
N MET A 43 -9.80 5.52 -2.86
CA MET A 43 -11.13 4.95 -2.56
C MET A 43 -12.26 5.97 -2.70
N GLY A 44 -12.01 7.25 -2.41
CA GLY A 44 -12.98 8.33 -2.53
C GLY A 44 -13.33 8.72 -3.97
N GLN A 45 -12.63 8.17 -4.96
CA GLN A 45 -12.94 8.37 -6.39
C GLN A 45 -14.10 7.49 -6.87
N GLY A 46 -14.49 6.47 -6.11
CA GLY A 46 -15.72 5.69 -6.30
C GLY A 46 -16.83 6.19 -5.38
N ARG A 47 -17.37 7.39 -5.64
CA ARG A 47 -18.58 7.85 -4.94
C ARG A 47 -19.76 6.95 -5.35
N VAL A 48 -20.33 6.26 -4.36
CA VAL A 48 -21.69 5.69 -4.40
C VAL A 48 -22.75 6.80 -4.39
#